data_AF-A0A957KKF7-F1
#
_entry.id   AF-A0A957KKF7-F1
#
_cell.length_a   1.000
_cell.length_b   1.000
_cell.length_c   1.000
_cell.angle_alpha   90.00
_cell.angle_beta   90.00
_cell.angle_gamma   90.00
#
_symmetry.space_group_name_H-M   'P 1'
#
loop_
_entity.id
_entity.type
_entity.pdbx_description
1 polymer ?
#
loop_
_entity_poly.entity_id
_entity_poly.type
_entity_poly.pdbx_seq_one_letter_code
_entity_poly.pdbx_strand_id
1 'polypeptide(L)' 'GAYISERDMQQLFVKSIEAEDIRDENGVPFQIFYGVSGNHHNFWSIANARKVIGYAPEDNSELRFASWIQKHIAAATAQS' A
#
# COMPACT_ATOMS: atom_id res chain seq x y z
N GLY A 1 1.83 6.03 6.62
CA GLY A 1 1.74 4.57 6.73
C GLY A 1 0.48 3.92 6.19
N ALA A 2 -0.60 4.66 5.88
CA ALA A 2 -1.86 4.08 5.39
C ALA A 2 -2.22 4.55 3.97
N TYR A 3 -1.29 5.22 3.29
CA TYR A 3 -1.54 5.79 1.97
C TYR A 3 -1.60 4.69 0.91
N ILE A 4 -2.48 4.87 -0.06
CA ILE A 4 -2.58 4.08 -1.29
C ILE A 4 -2.69 5.03 -2.49
N SER A 5 -1.90 4.78 -3.52
CA SER A 5 -2.00 5.49 -4.80
C SER A 5 -3.06 4.88 -5.70
N GLU A 6 -3.50 5.62 -6.72
CA GLU A 6 -4.43 5.12 -7.73
C GLU A 6 -3.83 3.93 -8.50
N ARG A 7 -2.53 3.98 -8.84
CA ARG A 7 -1.82 2.90 -9.53
C ARG A 7 -1.80 1.63 -8.69
N ASP A 8 -1.41 1.75 -7.42
CA ASP A 8 -1.32 0.61 -6.51
C ASP A 8 -2.71 0.03 -6.24
N MET A 9 -3.74 0.87 -6.11
CA MET A 9 -5.13 0.41 -6.01
C MET A 9 -5.58 -0.38 -7.24
N GLN A 10 -5.30 0.13 -8.44
CA GLN A 10 -5.61 -0.60 -9.69
C GLN A 10 -4.89 -1.94 -9.74
N GLN A 11 -3.60 -1.98 -9.38
CA GLN A 11 -2.83 -3.21 -9.36
C GLN A 11 -3.45 -4.23 -8.39
N LEU A 12 -3.85 -3.81 -7.18
CA LEU A 12 -4.52 -4.68 -6.21
C LEU A 12 -5.80 -5.30 -6.78
N PHE A 13 -6.65 -4.50 -7.44
CA PHE A 13 -7.88 -4.99 -8.05
C PHE A 13 -7.61 -5.95 -9.22
N VAL A 14 -6.74 -5.57 -10.15
CA VAL A 14 -6.40 -6.41 -11.32
C VAL A 14 -5.87 -7.76 -10.86
N LYS A 15 -4.91 -7.77 -9.93
CA LYS A 15 -4.33 -9.00 -9.38
C LYS A 15 -5.34 -9.84 -8.62
N SER A 16 -6.31 -9.23 -7.95
CA SER A 16 -7.39 -9.95 -7.26
C SER A 16 -8.36 -10.63 -8.22
N ILE A 17 -8.55 -10.07 -9.41
CA ILE A 17 -9.44 -10.63 -10.45
C ILE A 17 -8.71 -11.72 -11.26
N GLU A 18 -7.43 -11.52 -11.55
CA GLU A 18 -6.62 -12.42 -12.39
C GLU A 18 -6.09 -13.66 -11.65
N ALA A 19 -6.13 -13.68 -10.31
CA ALA A 19 -5.63 -14.82 -9.54
C ALA A 19 -6.53 -16.06 -9.72
N GLU A 20 -5.96 -17.13 -10.27
CA GLU A 20 -6.68 -18.39 -10.54
C GLU A 20 -7.03 -19.17 -9.26
N ASP A 21 -6.18 -19.09 -8.23
CA ASP A 21 -6.41 -19.70 -6.92
C ASP A 21 -6.03 -18.72 -5.81
N ILE A 22 -6.96 -18.54 -4.87
CA ILE A 22 -6.80 -17.66 -3.71
C ILE A 22 -7.00 -18.41 -2.39
N ARG A 23 -7.01 -19.75 -2.39
CA ARG A 23 -7.18 -20.55 -1.18
C ARG A 23 -6.11 -20.22 -0.13
N ASP A 24 -6.54 -20.12 1.12
CA ASP A 24 -5.64 -20.00 2.27
C ASP A 24 -5.00 -21.34 2.65
N GLU A 25 -4.22 -21.38 3.72
CA GLU A 25 -3.60 -22.61 4.24
C GLU A 25 -4.60 -23.71 4.64
N ASN A 26 -5.89 -23.37 4.82
CA ASN A 26 -6.96 -24.30 5.17
C ASN A 26 -7.81 -24.70 3.96
N GLY A 27 -7.47 -24.22 2.76
CA GLY A 27 -8.20 -24.49 1.52
C GLY A 27 -9.44 -23.62 1.32
N VAL A 28 -9.62 -22.55 2.10
CA VAL A 28 -10.76 -21.63 1.98
C VAL A 28 -10.47 -20.57 0.92
N PRO A 29 -11.28 -20.43 -0.14
CA PRO A 29 -11.04 -19.48 -1.23
C PRO A 29 -11.52 -18.07 -0.86
N PHE A 30 -11.00 -17.52 0.23
CA PHE A 30 -11.33 -16.18 0.72
C PHE A 30 -10.09 -15.51 1.32
N GLN A 31 -9.88 -14.23 1.00
CA GLN A 31 -8.71 -13.47 1.43
C GLN A 31 -9.09 -12.07 1.88
N ILE A 32 -8.30 -11.53 2.81
CA ILE A 32 -8.35 -10.13 3.23
C ILE A 32 -6.99 -9.49 2.92
N PHE A 33 -7.00 -8.38 2.19
CA PHE A 33 -5.81 -7.63 1.85
C PHE A 33 -5.90 -6.19 2.36
N TYR A 34 -4.81 -5.69 2.94
CA TYR A 34 -4.66 -4.27 3.25
C TYR A 34 -4.26 -3.51 1.99
N GLY A 35 -5.14 -2.64 1.50
CA GLY A 35 -4.87 -1.75 0.39
C GLY A 35 -4.00 -0.56 0.80
N VAL A 36 -2.68 -0.78 0.88
CA VAL A 36 -1.69 0.27 1.07
C VAL A 36 -0.58 0.17 0.05
N SER A 37 0.01 1.32 -0.28
CA SER A 37 1.22 1.44 -1.10
C SER A 37 2.46 0.94 -0.34
N GLY A 38 3.61 0.91 -1.01
CA GLY A 38 4.92 0.50 -0.46
C GLY A 38 5.54 1.52 0.50
N ASN A 39 4.76 2.08 1.43
CA ASN A 39 5.26 3.08 2.39
C ASN A 39 6.30 2.47 3.34
N HIS A 40 7.39 3.18 3.64
CA HIS A 40 8.41 2.68 4.58
C HIS A 40 7.84 2.51 5.99
N HIS A 41 7.05 3.48 6.46
CA HIS A 41 6.36 3.39 7.75
C HIS A 41 4.93 2.82 7.61
N ASN A 42 4.80 1.64 7.01
CA ASN A 42 3.52 0.91 6.94
C ASN A 42 3.15 0.29 8.29
N PHE A 43 1.88 0.41 8.68
CA PHE A 43 1.35 -0.17 9.93
C PHE A 43 0.79 -1.58 9.76
N TRP A 44 0.41 -1.95 8.54
CA TRP A 44 -0.19 -3.25 8.23
C TRP A 44 0.69 -4.06 7.30
N SER A 45 0.74 -5.37 7.53
CA SER A 45 1.48 -6.29 6.66
C SER A 45 0.71 -6.56 5.37
N ILE A 46 1.40 -6.42 4.24
CA ILE A 46 0.89 -6.80 2.91
C ILE A 46 1.48 -8.14 2.42
N ALA A 47 2.12 -8.91 3.30
CA ALA A 47 2.79 -10.15 2.95
C ALA A 47 1.83 -11.17 2.30
N ASN A 48 0.58 -11.22 2.78
CA ASN A 48 -0.43 -12.11 2.21
C ASN A 48 -0.80 -11.72 0.77
N ALA A 49 -1.04 -10.43 0.51
CA ALA A 49 -1.35 -9.94 -0.85
C ALA A 49 -0.17 -10.18 -1.82
N ARG A 50 1.07 -10.00 -1.35
CA ARG A 50 2.29 -10.34 -2.12
C ARG A 50 2.33 -11.82 -2.47
N LYS A 51 2.03 -12.70 -1.51
CA LYS A 51 2.10 -14.15 -1.66
C LYS A 51 0.99 -14.71 -2.55
N VAL A 52 -0.26 -14.31 -2.31
CA VAL A 52 -1.45 -14.96 -2.90
C VAL A 52 -1.75 -14.42 -4.30
N ILE A 53 -1.70 -13.10 -4.48
CA ILE A 53 -2.10 -12.46 -5.75
C ILE A 53 -0.93 -11.76 -6.46
N GLY A 54 0.28 -11.77 -5.89
CA GLY A 54 1.43 -11.09 -6.49
C GLY A 54 1.35 -9.56 -6.43
N TYR A 55 0.65 -9.00 -5.44
CA TYR A 55 0.56 -7.55 -5.26
C TYR A 55 1.93 -6.95 -4.91
N ALA A 56 2.43 -6.03 -5.72
CA ALA A 56 3.74 -5.41 -5.63
C ALA A 56 3.61 -3.88 -5.83
N PRO A 57 3.17 -3.13 -4.80
CA PRO A 57 2.97 -1.69 -4.90
C PRO A 57 4.28 -0.96 -5.21
N GLU A 58 4.18 0.09 -6.02
CA GLU A 58 5.31 0.85 -6.57
C GLU A 58 5.44 2.24 -5.93
N ASP A 59 4.37 2.78 -5.35
CA ASP A 59 4.38 4.13 -4.80
C ASP A 59 4.71 4.14 -3.29
N ASN A 60 5.18 5.29 -2.81
CA ASN A 60 5.49 5.53 -1.40
C ASN A 60 5.09 6.96 -1.00
N SER A 61 4.28 7.07 0.06
CA SER A 61 3.80 8.37 0.58
C SER A 61 4.92 9.32 1.00
N GLU A 62 6.01 8.83 1.56
CA GLU A 62 7.12 9.69 2.01
C GLU A 62 7.77 10.41 0.83
N LEU A 63 7.95 9.72 -0.29
CA LEU A 63 8.49 10.32 -1.51
C LEU A 63 7.46 11.26 -2.15
N ARG A 64 6.20 10.83 -2.22
CA ARG A 64 5.12 11.60 -2.87
C ARG A 64 4.87 12.93 -2.17
N PHE A 65 4.90 12.96 -0.84
CA PHE A 65 4.56 14.13 -0.04
C PHE A 65 5.77 14.85 0.55
N ALA A 66 7.00 14.43 0.23
CA ALA A 66 8.25 15.01 0.76
C ALA A 66 8.27 16.54 0.71
N SER A 67 7.98 17.12 -0.47
CA SER A 67 8.02 18.56 -0.68
C SER A 67 6.94 19.32 0.09
N TRP A 68 5.79 18.69 0.32
CA TRP A 68 4.69 19.28 1.09
C TRP A 68 4.99 19.24 2.58
N ILE A 69 5.53 18.12 3.07
CA ILE A 69 5.99 17.98 4.45
C ILE A 69 7.06 19.03 4.75
N GLN A 70 8.05 19.19 3.86
CA GLN A 70 9.11 20.19 4.01
C GLN A 70 8.55 21.62 4.12
N LYS A 71 7.56 21.98 3.28
CA LYS A 71 6.91 23.29 3.33
C LYS A 71 6.21 23.54 4.67
N HIS A 72 5.49 22.55 5.18
CA HIS A 72 4.75 22.69 6.45
C HIS A 72 5.71 22.77 7.65
N ILE A 73 6.79 21.98 7.65
CA ILE A 73 7.82 22.07 8.68
C ILE A 73 8.45 23.46 8.69
N ALA A 74 8.87 23.97 7.52
CA ALA A 74 9.46 25.30 7.42
C ALA A 74 8.49 26.41 7.90
N ALA A 75 7.21 26.31 7.55
CA ALA A 75 6.19 27.25 8.00
C ALA A 75 5.98 27.21 9.52
N ALA A 76 6.00 26.02 10.14
CA ALA A 76 5.85 25.86 11.58
C ALA A 76 7.05 26.42 12.35
N THR A 77 8.28 26.22 11.86
CA THR A 77 9.50 26.74 12.50
C THR A 77 9.67 28.25 12.34
N ALA A 78 9.12 28.85 11.28
CA ALA A 78 9.15 30.32 11.10
C ALA A 78 8.18 31.08 12.02
N GLN A 79 7.27 30.37 12.70
CA GLN A 79 6.27 30.95 13.62
C GLN A 79 6.64 30.77 15.11
N SER A 80 7.75 30.09 15.41
CA SER A 80 8.30 29.89 16.76
C SER A 80 9.49 30.80 17.02
#